data_AF-A0A378NNT5-F1
#
_entry.id   AF-A0A378NNT5-F1
#
_cell.length_a   1.000
_cell.length_b   1.000
_cell.length_c   1.000
_cell.angle_alpha   90.00
_cell.angle_beta   90.00
_cell.angle_gamma   90.00
#
_symmetry.space_group_name_H-M   'P 1'
#
loop_
_entity.id
_entity.type
_entity.pdbx_description
1 polymer ?
#
loop_
_entity_poly.entity_id
_entity_poly.type
_entity_poly.pdbx_seq_one_letter_code
_entity_poly.pdbx_strand_id
1 'polypeptide(L)'
;MGEKTALALLQGIGSLEQIYANLDQIATLSFRGAKNFAPKLEAEKANADLSYLLATIKTDVELDVTHDQLLTQPQDRAELAQLFEHYEFKRWLNEVNQNANPVTQTSAEKVPNNYQVTQAVRNEENVANVVEIDRSKYETVDTEQKLSAWIEKLTAARLIAVDTETDSLDAMSANLVGISFALENGEACYIPLGHKQKAQPQQADMFGDEERSESPSSDELVKNQLNLTACLSKLKPILLNPEIKKIGQNIKYDLTIFANYGIGLQGVAFDTMIESYTQNSTGRHNMDDLAARYWA
;
A
#
# COMPACT_ATOMS: atom_id res chain seq x y z
N MET A 1 -35.74 -4.18 17.94
CA MET A 1 -36.15 -5.41 17.22
C MET A 1 -34.94 -6.02 16.54
N GLY A 2 -34.82 -7.35 16.47
CA GLY A 2 -33.77 -8.02 15.68
C GLY A 2 -34.31 -8.46 14.31
N GLU A 3 -33.41 -8.67 13.34
CA GLU A 3 -33.73 -9.04 11.94
C GLU A 3 -34.73 -10.21 11.84
N LYS A 4 -34.45 -11.33 12.52
CA LYS A 4 -35.29 -12.54 12.48
C LYS A 4 -36.72 -12.32 12.97
N THR A 5 -36.92 -11.41 13.94
CA THR A 5 -38.25 -11.08 14.45
C THR A 5 -39.01 -10.17 13.50
N ALA A 6 -38.33 -9.19 12.89
CA ALA A 6 -38.94 -8.32 11.88
C ALA A 6 -39.36 -9.11 10.64
N LEU A 7 -38.51 -10.03 10.19
CA LEU A 7 -38.79 -10.92 9.05
C LEU A 7 -40.03 -11.79 9.29
N ALA A 8 -40.15 -12.38 10.48
CA ALA A 8 -41.30 -13.20 10.86
C ALA A 8 -42.62 -12.40 10.91
N LEU A 9 -42.59 -11.13 11.33
CA LEU A 9 -43.76 -10.25 11.35
C LEU A 9 -44.19 -9.84 9.94
N LEU A 10 -43.24 -9.43 9.10
CA LEU A 10 -43.52 -9.01 7.72
C LEU A 10 -43.99 -10.18 6.84
N GLN A 11 -43.41 -11.38 7.00
CA GLN A 11 -43.85 -12.57 6.27
C GLN A 11 -45.19 -13.12 6.79
N GLY A 12 -45.44 -13.00 8.09
CA GLY A 12 -46.62 -13.58 8.73
C GLY A 12 -47.88 -12.73 8.59
N ILE A 13 -47.77 -11.40 8.71
CA ILE A 13 -48.91 -10.47 8.73
C ILE A 13 -48.89 -9.49 7.56
N GLY A 14 -47.72 -9.12 7.06
CA GLY A 14 -47.58 -8.24 5.90
C GLY A 14 -47.02 -6.86 6.26
N SER A 15 -47.67 -5.79 5.80
CA SER A 15 -47.19 -4.41 5.97
C SER A 15 -47.23 -3.95 7.43
N LEU A 16 -46.51 -2.85 7.73
CA LEU A 16 -46.53 -2.24 9.07
C LEU A 16 -47.96 -1.89 9.52
N GLU A 17 -48.78 -1.37 8.60
CA GLU A 17 -50.21 -1.10 8.86
C GLU A 17 -50.99 -2.36 9.21
N GLN A 18 -50.77 -3.46 8.46
CA GLN A 18 -51.43 -4.74 8.71
C GLN A 18 -51.01 -5.35 10.06
N ILE A 19 -49.75 -5.17 10.47
CA ILE A 19 -49.23 -5.60 11.77
C ILE A 19 -49.95 -4.87 12.91
N TYR A 20 -50.09 -3.54 12.81
CA TYR A 20 -50.79 -2.76 13.83
C TYR A 20 -52.32 -2.93 13.81
N ALA A 21 -52.91 -3.31 12.67
CA ALA A 21 -54.33 -3.63 12.56
C ALA A 21 -54.67 -5.02 13.14
N ASN A 22 -53.71 -5.95 13.20
CA ASN A 22 -53.93 -7.34 13.61
C ASN A 22 -52.96 -7.77 14.73
N LEU A 23 -52.86 -6.97 15.80
CA LEU A 23 -51.93 -7.21 16.92
C LEU A 23 -52.14 -8.58 17.60
N ASP A 24 -53.38 -9.09 17.62
CA ASP A 24 -53.71 -10.39 18.22
C ASP A 24 -53.10 -11.57 17.45
N GLN A 25 -52.92 -11.43 16.13
CA GLN A 25 -52.34 -12.47 15.28
C GLN A 25 -50.84 -12.64 15.54
N ILE A 26 -50.17 -11.65 16.14
CA ILE A 26 -48.75 -11.71 16.49
C ILE A 26 -48.48 -12.87 17.47
N ALA A 27 -49.42 -13.16 18.37
CA ALA A 27 -49.28 -14.24 19.34
C ALA A 27 -49.29 -15.64 18.70
N THR A 28 -49.75 -15.77 17.45
CA THR A 28 -49.78 -17.02 16.68
C THR A 28 -48.49 -17.26 15.88
N LEU A 29 -47.63 -16.24 15.75
CA LEU A 29 -46.38 -16.34 15.01
C LEU A 29 -45.31 -17.12 15.79
N SER A 30 -44.51 -17.89 15.05
CA SER A 30 -43.54 -18.84 15.60
C SER A 30 -42.18 -18.20 15.95
N PHE A 31 -42.17 -17.05 16.64
CA PHE A 31 -40.93 -16.42 17.14
C PHE A 31 -40.89 -16.26 18.67
N ARG A 32 -39.67 -16.23 19.23
CA ARG A 32 -39.43 -16.17 20.68
C ARG A 32 -40.04 -14.88 21.26
N GLY A 33 -41.02 -15.04 22.16
CA GLY A 33 -41.67 -13.91 22.86
C GLY A 33 -42.92 -13.35 22.17
N ALA A 34 -43.41 -13.98 21.10
CA ALA A 34 -44.58 -13.56 20.32
C ALA A 34 -45.82 -13.22 21.17
N LYS A 35 -46.12 -14.04 22.20
CA LYS A 35 -47.30 -13.86 23.09
C LYS A 35 -47.30 -12.56 23.90
N ASN A 36 -46.12 -11.97 24.18
CA ASN A 36 -45.98 -10.76 25.00
C ASN A 36 -45.49 -9.56 24.16
N PHE A 37 -45.56 -9.66 22.84
CA PHE A 37 -44.94 -8.70 21.93
C PHE A 37 -45.87 -7.57 21.50
N ALA A 38 -47.18 -7.86 21.38
CA ALA A 38 -48.22 -6.88 21.09
C ALA A 38 -48.19 -5.63 22.00
N PRO A 39 -48.14 -5.73 23.34
CA PRO A 39 -48.12 -4.54 24.20
C PRO A 39 -46.85 -3.70 24.06
N LYS A 40 -45.72 -4.31 23.65
CA LYS A 40 -44.46 -3.58 23.39
C LYS A 40 -44.52 -2.81 22.07
N LEU A 41 -45.14 -3.40 21.05
CA LEU A 41 -45.36 -2.73 19.77
C LEU A 41 -46.34 -1.56 19.92
N GLU A 42 -47.37 -1.72 20.75
CA GLU A 42 -48.33 -0.66 21.04
C GLU A 42 -47.70 0.52 21.78
N ALA A 43 -46.86 0.25 22.79
CA ALA A 43 -46.12 1.29 23.51
C ALA A 43 -45.16 2.09 22.61
N GLU A 44 -44.57 1.45 21.60
CA GLU A 44 -43.60 2.06 20.68
C GLU A 44 -44.19 2.41 19.30
N LYS A 45 -45.53 2.41 19.16
CA LYS A 45 -46.20 2.66 17.88
C LYS A 45 -45.80 3.99 17.26
N ALA A 46 -45.76 5.06 18.05
CA ALA A 46 -45.37 6.39 17.58
C ALA A 46 -43.95 6.41 16.97
N ASN A 47 -43.02 5.65 17.55
CA ASN A 47 -41.65 5.54 17.05
C ASN A 47 -41.57 4.69 15.77
N ALA A 48 -42.40 3.65 15.66
CA ALA A 48 -42.51 2.84 14.44
C ALA A 48 -43.11 3.65 13.28
N ASP A 49 -44.18 4.42 13.53
CA ASP A 49 -44.82 5.31 12.55
C ASP A 49 -43.82 6.38 12.07
N LEU A 50 -43.07 7.00 12.99
CA LEU A 50 -42.02 7.97 12.64
C LEU A 50 -40.89 7.32 11.82
N SER A 51 -40.43 6.13 12.20
CA SER A 51 -39.37 5.42 11.46
C SER A 51 -39.83 5.07 10.04
N TYR A 52 -41.09 4.69 9.88
CA TYR A 52 -41.70 4.43 8.58
C TYR A 52 -41.78 5.69 7.73
N LEU A 53 -42.21 6.81 8.32
CA LEU A 53 -42.25 8.11 7.65
C LEU A 53 -40.85 8.55 7.18
N LEU A 54 -39.84 8.44 8.04
CA LEU A 54 -38.45 8.84 7.73
C LEU A 54 -37.81 7.96 6.64
N ALA A 55 -38.19 6.69 6.57
CA ALA A 55 -37.71 5.78 5.53
C ALA A 55 -38.53 5.86 4.22
N THR A 56 -39.69 6.52 4.24
CA THR A 56 -40.55 6.66 3.07
C THR A 56 -39.96 7.70 2.13
N ILE A 57 -39.61 7.27 0.91
CA ILE A 57 -39.17 8.19 -0.14
C ILE A 57 -40.39 8.97 -0.63
N LYS A 58 -40.36 10.29 -0.44
CA LYS A 58 -41.36 11.19 -0.99
C LYS A 58 -41.18 11.26 -2.51
N THR A 59 -42.11 10.69 -3.28
CA THR A 59 -42.03 10.58 -4.75
C THR A 59 -42.86 11.64 -5.49
N ASP A 60 -43.66 12.42 -4.76
CA ASP A 60 -44.54 13.49 -5.24
C ASP A 60 -43.96 14.89 -4.96
N VAL A 61 -42.63 15.01 -4.99
CA VAL A 61 -41.98 16.31 -4.83
C VAL A 61 -42.25 17.16 -6.08
N GLU A 62 -42.85 18.33 -5.90
CA GLU A 62 -42.94 19.33 -6.96
C GLU A 62 -41.52 19.77 -7.35
N LEU A 63 -41.15 19.52 -8.61
CA LEU A 63 -39.86 19.90 -9.17
C LEU A 63 -40.09 20.87 -10.32
N ASP A 64 -39.25 21.90 -10.41
CA ASP A 64 -39.27 22.88 -11.51
C ASP A 64 -38.79 22.28 -12.84
N VAL A 65 -38.22 21.07 -12.80
CA VAL A 65 -37.65 20.38 -13.95
C VAL A 65 -38.22 18.98 -14.11
N THR A 66 -38.36 18.55 -15.36
CA THR A 66 -38.78 17.19 -15.72
C THR A 66 -37.57 16.35 -16.09
N HIS A 67 -37.70 15.02 -16.00
CA HIS A 67 -36.60 14.10 -16.33
C HIS A 67 -36.07 14.30 -17.78
N ASP A 68 -36.94 14.65 -18.72
CA ASP A 68 -36.58 14.93 -20.12
C ASP A 68 -35.71 16.19 -20.30
N GLN A 69 -35.68 17.07 -19.30
CA GLN A 69 -34.83 18.27 -19.30
C GLN A 69 -33.44 18.02 -18.71
N LEU A 70 -33.23 16.90 -18.01
CA LEU A 70 -31.95 16.52 -17.39
C LEU A 70 -31.00 15.85 -18.40
N LEU A 71 -30.93 16.38 -19.61
CA LEU A 71 -30.02 15.91 -20.65
C LEU A 71 -28.64 16.52 -20.43
N THR A 72 -27.60 15.70 -20.60
CA THR A 72 -26.20 16.16 -20.53
C THR A 72 -25.95 17.24 -21.58
N GLN A 73 -25.65 18.45 -21.11
CA GLN A 73 -25.31 19.59 -21.96
C GLN A 73 -23.81 19.61 -22.28
N PRO A 74 -23.40 20.28 -23.38
CA PRO A 74 -21.99 20.59 -23.60
C PRO A 74 -21.40 21.37 -22.42
N GLN A 75 -20.16 21.04 -22.05
CA GLN A 75 -19.45 21.69 -20.94
C GLN A 75 -19.11 23.14 -21.27
N ASP A 76 -19.34 24.07 -20.34
CA ASP A 76 -18.80 25.42 -20.42
C ASP A 76 -17.31 25.41 -20.03
N ARG A 77 -16.45 25.39 -21.04
CA ARG A 77 -14.99 25.31 -20.85
C ARG A 77 -14.42 26.58 -20.24
N ALA A 78 -15.03 27.74 -20.49
CA ALA A 78 -14.54 29.01 -19.96
C ALA A 78 -14.79 29.08 -18.45
N GLU A 79 -16.00 28.69 -18.02
CA GLU A 79 -16.34 28.62 -16.60
C GLU A 79 -15.53 27.53 -15.87
N LEU A 80 -15.37 26.36 -16.48
CA LEU A 80 -14.54 25.29 -15.91
C LEU A 80 -13.07 25.71 -15.74
N ALA A 81 -12.49 26.40 -16.72
CA ALA A 81 -11.12 26.90 -16.60
C ALA A 81 -10.96 27.89 -15.44
N GLN A 82 -11.92 28.81 -15.24
CA GLN A 82 -11.92 29.75 -14.12
C GLN A 82 -12.00 29.03 -12.77
N LEU A 83 -12.88 28.01 -12.66
CA LEU A 83 -13.00 27.21 -11.44
C LEU A 83 -11.73 26.40 -11.16
N PHE A 84 -11.15 25.76 -12.18
CA PHE A 84 -9.92 24.98 -12.02
C PHE A 84 -8.71 25.84 -11.71
N GLU A 85 -8.65 27.08 -12.20
CA GLU A 85 -7.65 28.05 -11.78
C GLU A 85 -7.86 28.47 -10.32
N HIS A 86 -9.09 28.79 -9.93
CA HIS A 86 -9.42 29.19 -8.55
C HIS A 86 -9.08 28.12 -7.50
N TYR A 87 -9.35 26.85 -7.80
CA TYR A 87 -9.07 25.70 -6.91
C TYR A 87 -7.69 25.06 -7.14
N GLU A 88 -6.85 25.65 -7.99
CA GLU A 88 -5.50 25.16 -8.32
C GLU A 88 -5.44 23.73 -8.88
N PHE A 89 -6.48 23.27 -9.57
CA PHE A 89 -6.53 21.96 -10.23
C PHE A 89 -5.77 21.96 -11.57
N LYS A 90 -4.44 22.11 -11.48
CA LYS A 90 -3.53 22.29 -12.64
C LYS A 90 -3.64 21.21 -13.70
N ARG A 91 -3.89 19.95 -13.31
CA ARG A 91 -4.09 18.84 -14.26
C ARG A 91 -5.34 19.05 -15.10
N TRP A 92 -6.49 19.27 -14.47
CA TRP A 92 -7.76 19.48 -15.17
C TRP A 92 -7.79 20.80 -15.93
N LEU A 93 -7.12 21.84 -15.44
CA LEU A 93 -6.92 23.08 -16.17
C LEU A 93 -6.17 22.85 -17.49
N ASN A 94 -5.10 22.05 -17.47
CA ASN A 94 -4.37 21.67 -18.69
C ASN A 94 -5.24 20.83 -19.63
N GLU A 95 -6.05 19.91 -19.11
CA GLU A 95 -6.95 19.07 -19.92
C GLU A 95 -8.04 19.93 -20.62
N VAL A 96 -8.68 20.86 -19.91
CA VAL A 96 -9.65 21.82 -20.50
C VAL A 96 -8.99 22.66 -21.58
N ASN A 97 -7.80 23.20 -21.31
CA ASN A 97 -7.07 24.05 -22.25
C ASN A 97 -6.62 23.30 -23.51
N GLN A 98 -6.39 21.99 -23.43
CA GLN A 98 -6.04 21.13 -24.55
C GLN A 98 -7.26 20.60 -25.32
N ASN A 99 -8.46 21.12 -25.05
CA ASN A 99 -9.73 20.64 -25.60
C ASN A 99 -10.03 19.16 -25.28
N ALA A 100 -9.34 18.57 -24.29
CA ALA A 100 -9.67 17.26 -23.77
C ALA A 100 -10.85 17.39 -22.79
N ASN A 101 -11.75 16.40 -22.79
CA ASN A 101 -12.83 16.34 -21.81
C ASN A 101 -12.24 15.88 -20.46
N PRO A 102 -12.20 16.73 -19.42
CA PRO A 102 -11.63 16.35 -18.11
C PRO A 102 -12.58 15.45 -17.32
N VAL A 103 -13.87 15.43 -17.70
CA VAL A 103 -14.97 14.83 -16.93
C VAL A 103 -15.69 13.70 -17.70
N THR A 104 -15.44 13.55 -19.00
CA THR A 104 -16.21 12.63 -19.87
C THR A 104 -15.33 11.86 -20.86
N GLN A 105 -14.14 11.42 -20.44
CA GLN A 105 -13.64 10.15 -20.96
C GLN A 105 -14.38 9.02 -20.25
N THR A 106 -15.66 8.85 -20.57
CA THR A 106 -16.36 7.59 -20.32
C THR A 106 -15.79 6.56 -21.30
N SER A 107 -14.67 5.95 -20.91
CA SER A 107 -14.61 4.48 -21.02
C SER A 107 -15.93 3.98 -20.45
N ALA A 108 -16.66 3.14 -21.17
CA ALA A 108 -17.95 2.63 -20.74
C ALA A 108 -17.79 1.78 -19.47
N GLU A 109 -17.64 2.43 -18.32
CA GLU A 109 -17.74 1.82 -17.02
C GLU A 109 -19.21 1.48 -16.80
N LYS A 110 -19.50 0.18 -16.84
CA LYS A 110 -20.73 -0.37 -16.28
C LYS A 110 -20.74 0.00 -14.80
N VAL A 111 -21.48 1.03 -14.42
CA VAL A 111 -21.79 1.33 -13.02
C VAL A 111 -22.48 0.09 -12.44
N PRO A 112 -21.86 -0.66 -11.49
CA PRO A 112 -22.58 -1.70 -10.78
C PRO A 112 -23.46 -0.99 -9.75
N ASN A 113 -24.76 -1.27 -9.80
CA ASN A 113 -25.72 -0.85 -8.79
C ASN A 113 -25.23 -1.33 -7.41
N ASN A 114 -24.73 -0.42 -6.56
CA ASN A 114 -23.98 -0.78 -5.35
C ASN A 114 -24.85 -0.80 -4.08
N TYR A 115 -26.07 -1.34 -4.18
CA TYR A 115 -26.81 -1.79 -3.00
C TYR A 115 -26.69 -3.31 -2.88
N GLN A 116 -25.61 -3.76 -2.23
CA GLN A 116 -25.58 -5.05 -1.55
C GLN A 116 -24.45 -5.09 -0.50
N VAL A 117 -24.90 -5.27 0.75
CA VAL A 117 -24.24 -5.80 1.95
C VAL A 117 -22.77 -6.22 1.79
N THR A 118 -21.92 -5.59 2.62
CA THR A 118 -20.53 -5.98 2.99
C THR A 118 -20.03 -7.27 2.35
N GLN A 119 -19.32 -7.14 1.23
CA GLN A 119 -18.40 -8.15 0.73
C GLN A 119 -16.97 -7.58 0.74
N ALA A 120 -16.03 -8.49 1.01
CA ALA A 120 -14.61 -8.23 1.18
C ALA A 120 -14.01 -7.36 0.07
N VAL A 121 -13.07 -6.52 0.49
CA VAL A 121 -12.19 -5.64 -0.27
C VAL A 121 -12.01 -6.12 -1.71
N ARG A 122 -12.63 -5.43 -2.66
CA ARG A 122 -12.30 -5.59 -4.08
C ARG A 122 -10.93 -4.95 -4.28
N ASN A 123 -9.99 -5.76 -4.75
CA ASN A 123 -8.74 -5.27 -5.32
C ASN A 123 -9.08 -4.25 -6.41
N GLU A 124 -8.75 -2.99 -6.14
CA GLU A 124 -8.75 -1.94 -7.16
C GLU A 124 -7.78 -2.34 -8.27
N GLU A 125 -8.12 -1.89 -9.48
CA GLU A 125 -7.45 -2.22 -10.73
C GLU A 125 -5.93 -2.11 -10.60
N ASN A 126 -5.26 -3.26 -10.71
CA ASN A 126 -3.83 -3.32 -10.93
C ASN A 126 -3.54 -2.58 -12.23
N VAL A 127 -3.06 -1.36 -12.12
CA VAL A 127 -2.22 -0.73 -13.14
C VAL A 127 -0.89 -1.48 -13.11
N ALA A 128 -0.90 -2.76 -13.47
CA ALA A 128 0.30 -3.54 -13.64
C ALA A 128 0.99 -2.99 -14.89
N ASN A 129 1.85 -1.99 -14.68
CA ASN A 129 2.90 -1.71 -15.63
C ASN A 129 3.81 -2.93 -15.61
N VAL A 130 3.55 -3.90 -16.49
CA VAL A 130 4.37 -5.10 -16.61
C VAL A 130 5.70 -4.66 -17.19
N VAL A 131 6.65 -4.37 -16.30
CA VAL A 131 8.04 -4.14 -16.67
C VAL A 131 8.76 -5.48 -16.57
N GLU A 132 9.26 -5.98 -17.70
CA GLU A 132 10.11 -7.17 -17.72
C GLU A 132 11.50 -6.80 -17.17
N ILE A 133 11.83 -7.31 -15.98
CA ILE A 133 13.11 -7.05 -15.30
C ILE A 133 14.08 -8.19 -15.57
N ASP A 134 15.11 -7.92 -16.36
CA ASP A 134 16.22 -8.84 -16.56
C ASP A 134 17.20 -8.78 -15.37
N ARG A 135 17.08 -9.74 -14.46
CA ARG A 135 17.92 -9.86 -13.27
C ARG A 135 19.35 -10.34 -13.57
N SER A 136 19.61 -10.84 -14.78
CA SER A 136 20.97 -11.30 -15.16
C SER A 136 21.97 -10.15 -15.27
N LYS A 137 21.46 -8.92 -15.39
CA LYS A 137 22.25 -7.68 -15.42
C LYS A 137 22.71 -7.21 -14.04
N TYR A 138 22.22 -7.82 -12.97
CA TYR A 138 22.63 -7.44 -11.61
C TYR A 138 24.10 -7.77 -11.39
N GLU A 139 24.86 -6.77 -10.96
CA GLU A 139 26.30 -6.87 -10.86
C GLU A 139 26.78 -6.99 -9.41
N THR A 140 27.65 -7.97 -9.14
CA THR A 140 28.43 -8.01 -7.89
C THR A 140 29.71 -7.17 -8.06
N VAL A 141 29.83 -6.13 -7.25
CA VAL A 141 30.94 -5.16 -7.26
C VAL A 141 32.00 -5.61 -6.25
N ASP A 142 32.86 -6.52 -6.70
CA ASP A 142 33.91 -7.16 -5.91
C ASP A 142 35.32 -6.60 -6.19
N THR A 143 35.44 -5.63 -7.09
CA THR A 143 36.72 -5.03 -7.50
C THR A 143 36.66 -3.50 -7.52
N GLU A 144 37.81 -2.88 -7.33
CA GLU A 144 37.94 -1.41 -7.29
C GLU A 144 37.57 -0.75 -8.63
N GLN A 145 37.80 -1.46 -9.74
CA GLN A 145 37.42 -1.02 -11.08
C GLN A 145 35.90 -0.93 -11.22
N LYS A 146 35.17 -1.97 -10.79
CA LYS A 146 33.71 -1.98 -10.80
C LYS A 146 33.14 -0.92 -9.86
N LEU A 147 33.72 -0.76 -8.67
CA LEU A 147 33.29 0.26 -7.71
C LEU A 147 33.41 1.67 -8.32
N SER A 148 34.52 1.95 -8.99
CA SER A 148 34.74 3.25 -9.63
C SER A 148 33.72 3.51 -10.74
N ALA A 149 33.42 2.50 -11.57
CA ALA A 149 32.39 2.61 -12.60
C ALA A 149 30.99 2.88 -12.02
N TRP A 150 30.63 2.20 -10.92
CA TRP A 150 29.35 2.43 -10.25
C TRP A 150 29.27 3.79 -9.57
N ILE A 151 30.37 4.28 -8.97
CA ILE A 151 30.43 5.64 -8.39
C ILE A 151 30.15 6.71 -9.46
N GLU A 152 30.71 6.57 -10.66
CA GLU A 152 30.44 7.49 -11.77
C GLU A 152 28.96 7.49 -12.15
N LYS A 153 28.35 6.31 -12.30
CA LYS A 153 26.92 6.18 -12.60
C LYS A 153 26.04 6.78 -11.51
N LEU A 154 26.31 6.46 -10.25
CA LEU A 154 25.55 6.96 -9.08
C LEU A 154 25.68 8.48 -8.94
N THR A 155 26.83 9.05 -9.30
CA THR A 155 27.04 10.51 -9.25
C THR A 155 26.26 11.24 -10.35
N ALA A 156 26.10 10.62 -11.53
CA ALA A 156 25.33 11.18 -12.63
C ALA A 156 23.80 11.04 -12.46
N ALA A 157 23.36 10.10 -11.61
CA ALA A 157 21.95 9.83 -11.39
C ALA A 157 21.26 10.92 -10.54
N ARG A 158 20.01 11.22 -10.89
CA ARG A 158 19.15 12.13 -10.09
C ARG A 158 18.51 11.46 -8.90
N LEU A 159 18.14 10.18 -9.06
CA LEU A 159 17.48 9.35 -8.06
C LEU A 159 18.17 7.99 -8.07
N ILE A 160 18.49 7.47 -6.89
CA ILE A 160 19.08 6.14 -6.72
C ILE A 160 18.28 5.38 -5.66
N ALA A 161 18.06 4.08 -5.87
CA ALA A 161 17.64 3.20 -4.79
C ALA A 161 18.87 2.80 -3.98
N VAL A 162 18.75 2.79 -2.66
CA VAL A 162 19.80 2.35 -1.73
C VAL A 162 19.21 1.42 -0.70
N ASP A 163 19.96 0.38 -0.37
CA ASP A 163 19.57 -0.60 0.65
C ASP A 163 20.82 -1.22 1.29
N THR A 164 20.72 -1.61 2.56
CA THR A 164 21.81 -2.12 3.38
C THR A 164 21.51 -3.53 3.87
N GLU A 165 22.50 -4.41 3.70
CA GLU A 165 22.46 -5.78 4.19
C GLU A 165 23.30 -5.89 5.45
N THR A 166 22.76 -6.52 6.50
CA THR A 166 23.40 -6.57 7.82
C THR A 166 23.34 -7.97 8.42
N ASP A 167 24.05 -8.17 9.54
CA ASP A 167 24.08 -9.44 10.29
C ASP A 167 23.00 -9.56 11.38
N SER A 168 22.20 -8.52 11.60
CA SER A 168 21.24 -8.44 12.71
C SER A 168 20.05 -7.52 12.39
N LEU A 169 18.89 -7.84 12.94
CA LEU A 169 17.69 -6.99 12.86
C LEU A 169 17.77 -5.74 13.76
N ASP A 170 18.66 -5.74 14.76
CA ASP A 170 18.85 -4.57 15.64
C ASP A 170 19.82 -3.57 15.01
N ALA A 171 19.28 -2.50 14.43
CA ALA A 171 20.06 -1.48 13.74
C ALA A 171 21.15 -0.80 14.60
N MET A 172 21.03 -0.81 15.93
CA MET A 172 22.03 -0.18 16.81
C MET A 172 23.27 -1.05 17.03
N SER A 173 23.16 -2.37 16.86
CA SER A 173 24.25 -3.34 17.07
C SER A 173 24.66 -4.09 15.80
N ALA A 174 23.88 -3.96 14.73
CA ALA A 174 24.13 -4.61 13.45
C ALA A 174 25.40 -4.10 12.77
N ASN A 175 26.14 -5.04 12.17
CA ASN A 175 27.26 -4.76 11.29
C ASN A 175 26.80 -4.79 9.84
N LEU A 176 27.34 -3.87 9.04
CA LEU A 176 27.14 -3.83 7.60
C LEU A 176 27.86 -5.00 6.92
N VAL A 177 27.08 -5.81 6.21
CA VAL A 177 27.55 -6.95 5.41
C VAL A 177 27.66 -6.57 3.93
N GLY A 178 26.79 -5.69 3.44
CA GLY A 178 26.87 -5.15 2.08
C GLY A 178 25.92 -4.00 1.82
N ILE A 179 26.07 -3.37 0.67
CA ILE A 179 25.21 -2.27 0.21
C ILE A 179 24.72 -2.60 -1.18
N SER A 180 23.45 -2.38 -1.46
CA SER A 180 22.88 -2.49 -2.80
C SER A 180 22.47 -1.11 -3.32
N PHE A 181 22.56 -0.95 -4.64
CA PHE A 181 22.05 0.23 -5.35
C PHE A 181 21.29 -0.17 -6.59
N ALA A 182 20.29 0.62 -6.99
CA ALA A 182 19.66 0.51 -8.30
C ALA A 182 19.43 1.89 -8.92
N LEU A 183 19.56 1.96 -10.24
CA LEU A 183 19.40 3.20 -11.03
C LEU A 183 18.09 3.18 -11.82
N GLU A 184 17.84 2.06 -12.50
CA GLU A 184 16.67 1.85 -13.35
C GLU A 184 16.23 0.38 -13.28
N ASN A 185 15.10 0.07 -13.91
CA ASN A 185 14.57 -1.29 -13.98
C ASN A 185 15.58 -2.23 -14.66
N GLY A 186 16.11 -3.19 -13.89
CA GLY A 186 17.11 -4.14 -14.37
C GLY A 186 18.56 -3.66 -14.29
N GLU A 187 18.84 -2.44 -13.80
CA GLU A 187 20.20 -1.97 -13.53
C GLU A 187 20.42 -1.76 -12.03
N ALA A 188 20.97 -2.79 -11.39
CA ALA A 188 21.28 -2.81 -9.96
C ALA A 188 22.61 -3.49 -9.68
N CYS A 189 23.21 -3.16 -8.54
CA CYS A 189 24.42 -3.81 -8.06
C CYS A 189 24.37 -4.14 -6.58
N TYR A 190 25.20 -5.11 -6.20
CA TYR A 190 25.48 -5.46 -4.82
C TYR A 190 26.98 -5.33 -4.52
N ILE A 191 27.31 -4.66 -3.42
CA ILE A 191 28.67 -4.42 -2.94
C ILE A 191 28.88 -5.25 -1.67
N PRO A 192 29.58 -6.40 -1.73
CA PRO A 192 29.88 -7.21 -0.57
C PRO A 192 31.04 -6.62 0.25
N LEU A 193 30.85 -6.47 1.56
CA LEU A 193 31.79 -5.79 2.46
C LEU A 193 32.15 -6.60 3.72
N GLY A 194 31.31 -7.55 4.13
CA GLY A 194 31.41 -8.22 5.42
C GLY A 194 30.98 -9.68 5.44
N HIS A 195 30.93 -10.37 4.29
CA HIS A 195 30.57 -11.80 4.26
C HIS A 195 31.65 -12.62 4.96
N LYS A 196 31.23 -13.40 5.96
CA LYS A 196 32.09 -14.34 6.69
C LYS A 196 31.83 -15.76 6.24
N GLN A 197 32.88 -16.58 6.27
CA GLN A 197 32.73 -18.00 5.94
C GLN A 197 31.93 -18.71 7.03
N LYS A 198 30.89 -19.45 6.62
CA LYS A 198 30.10 -20.24 7.56
C LYS A 198 30.97 -21.36 8.11
N ALA A 199 31.24 -21.37 9.42
CA ALA A 199 31.85 -22.54 10.06
C ALA A 199 30.93 -23.73 9.82
N GLN A 200 31.46 -24.77 9.18
CA GLN A 200 30.78 -26.06 9.15
C GLN A 200 30.74 -26.58 10.60
N PRO A 201 29.59 -27.07 11.09
CA PRO A 201 29.56 -27.75 12.37
C PRO A 201 30.46 -28.98 12.25
N GLN A 202 31.65 -28.93 12.84
CA GLN A 202 32.43 -30.14 13.09
C GLN A 202 31.55 -31.00 13.99
N GLN A 203 31.14 -32.17 13.50
CA GLN A 203 30.71 -33.23 14.40
C GLN A 203 31.89 -33.48 15.33
N ALA A 204 31.73 -33.10 16.60
CA ALA A 204 32.70 -33.41 17.63
C ALA A 204 32.73 -34.93 17.77
N ASP A 205 33.70 -35.57 17.12
CA ASP A 205 33.98 -36.98 17.35
C ASP A 205 34.54 -37.06 18.78
N MET A 206 33.75 -37.62 19.70
CA MET A 206 34.00 -37.61 21.14
C MET A 206 35.26 -38.43 21.55
N PHE A 207 35.97 -39.04 20.57
CA PHE A 207 37.12 -39.91 20.77
C PHE A 207 38.20 -39.84 19.67
N GLY A 208 38.41 -38.70 19.00
CA GLY A 208 39.46 -38.55 17.97
C GLY A 208 40.75 -37.90 18.48
N ASP A 209 41.89 -38.55 18.25
CA ASP A 209 43.26 -38.12 18.64
C ASP A 209 43.63 -36.70 18.15
N GLU A 210 44.50 -36.04 18.91
CA GLU A 210 45.02 -34.68 18.68
C GLU A 210 45.85 -34.57 17.39
N GLU A 211 45.20 -34.31 16.26
CA GLU A 211 45.81 -33.54 15.17
C GLU A 211 44.99 -32.28 14.92
N ARG A 212 45.47 -31.14 15.46
CA ARG A 212 44.94 -29.81 15.16
C ARG A 212 45.20 -29.47 13.70
N SER A 213 44.32 -29.90 12.81
CA SER A 213 44.13 -29.28 11.52
C SER A 213 43.60 -27.86 11.75
N GLU A 214 44.38 -26.84 11.39
CA GLU A 214 43.96 -25.42 11.34
C GLU A 214 42.70 -25.29 10.49
N SER A 215 41.55 -25.34 11.16
CA SER A 215 40.26 -25.09 10.53
C SER A 215 40.06 -23.57 10.52
N PRO A 216 39.75 -22.94 9.37
CA PRO A 216 39.55 -21.50 9.32
C PRO A 216 38.44 -21.10 10.28
N SER A 217 38.72 -20.10 11.12
CA SER A 217 37.75 -19.59 12.09
C SER A 217 36.50 -19.04 11.39
N SER A 218 35.33 -19.13 12.02
CA SER A 218 34.06 -18.53 11.53
C SER A 218 34.13 -17.02 11.30
N ASP A 219 35.22 -16.36 11.69
CA ASP A 219 35.45 -14.94 11.55
C ASP A 219 36.26 -14.55 10.31
N GLU A 220 36.72 -15.52 9.50
CA GLU A 220 37.41 -15.20 8.25
C GLU A 220 36.45 -14.67 7.18
N LEU A 221 36.82 -13.52 6.60
CA LEU A 221 36.09 -12.92 5.49
C LEU A 221 36.25 -13.74 4.20
N VAL A 222 35.16 -13.87 3.46
CA VAL A 222 35.16 -14.49 2.13
C VAL A 222 36.03 -13.66 1.17
N LYS A 223 36.78 -14.34 0.30
CA LYS A 223 37.60 -13.70 -0.74
C LYS A 223 36.74 -12.95 -1.77
N ASN A 224 37.33 -11.99 -2.48
CA ASN A 224 36.66 -11.16 -3.49
C ASN A 224 35.56 -10.25 -2.91
N GLN A 225 35.92 -9.51 -1.86
CA GLN A 225 35.11 -8.44 -1.30
C GLN A 225 35.94 -7.19 -1.17
N LEU A 226 35.28 -6.03 -1.21
CA LEU A 226 35.95 -4.75 -1.06
C LEU A 226 36.23 -4.47 0.41
N ASN A 227 37.29 -3.70 0.68
CA ASN A 227 37.55 -3.24 2.04
C ASN A 227 36.44 -2.28 2.48
N LEU A 228 35.77 -2.61 3.58
CA LEU A 228 34.64 -1.84 4.12
C LEU A 228 34.96 -0.35 4.27
N THR A 229 36.03 -0.01 4.98
CA THR A 229 36.39 1.39 5.27
C THR A 229 36.75 2.16 3.99
N ALA A 230 37.51 1.54 3.08
CA ALA A 230 37.88 2.16 1.82
C ALA A 230 36.66 2.39 0.91
N CYS A 231 35.77 1.40 0.81
CA CYS A 231 34.55 1.49 0.03
C CYS A 231 33.61 2.58 0.56
N LEU A 232 33.34 2.58 1.88
CA LEU A 232 32.52 3.61 2.51
C LEU A 232 33.08 5.01 2.32
N SER A 233 34.40 5.17 2.40
CA SER A 233 35.05 6.47 2.16
C SER A 233 34.80 7.00 0.74
N LYS A 234 34.76 6.09 -0.25
CA LYS A 234 34.48 6.44 -1.66
C LYS A 234 32.99 6.71 -1.93
N LEU A 235 32.08 6.02 -1.23
CA LEU A 235 30.63 6.22 -1.35
C LEU A 235 30.13 7.43 -0.57
N LYS A 236 30.86 7.85 0.47
CA LYS A 236 30.48 8.96 1.37
C LYS A 236 30.06 10.25 0.64
N PRO A 237 30.75 10.72 -0.42
CA PRO A 237 30.32 11.91 -1.16
C PRO A 237 28.92 11.78 -1.79
N ILE A 238 28.55 10.59 -2.28
CA ILE A 238 27.23 10.33 -2.88
C ILE A 238 26.16 10.26 -1.80
N LEU A 239 26.42 9.51 -0.73
CA LEU A 239 25.48 9.29 0.37
C LEU A 239 25.18 10.60 1.13
N LEU A 240 26.15 11.49 1.26
CA LEU A 240 25.97 12.80 1.92
C LEU A 240 25.44 13.90 1.01
N ASN A 241 25.33 13.67 -0.31
CA ASN A 241 24.88 14.70 -1.25
C ASN A 241 23.34 14.83 -1.28
N PRO A 242 22.74 15.95 -0.83
CA PRO A 242 21.28 16.12 -0.82
C PRO A 242 20.67 16.29 -2.23
N GLU A 243 21.49 16.61 -3.25
CA GLU A 243 21.05 16.79 -4.64
C GLU A 243 20.78 15.44 -5.33
N ILE A 244 21.55 14.42 -4.98
CA ILE A 244 21.28 13.04 -5.41
C ILE A 244 20.16 12.51 -4.51
N LYS A 245 18.97 12.32 -5.07
CA LYS A 245 17.81 11.82 -4.31
C LYS A 245 17.95 10.33 -4.06
N LYS A 246 17.45 9.87 -2.91
CA LYS A 246 17.44 8.46 -2.53
C LYS A 246 16.03 7.98 -2.28
N ILE A 247 15.79 6.75 -2.73
CA ILE A 247 14.61 5.95 -2.42
C ILE A 247 15.06 4.66 -1.74
N GLY A 248 14.25 4.15 -0.83
CA GLY A 248 14.47 2.87 -0.16
C GLY A 248 13.18 2.40 0.50
N GLN A 249 13.20 1.18 1.03
CA GLN A 249 12.07 0.59 1.74
C GLN A 249 12.37 0.61 3.24
N ASN A 250 11.56 1.32 4.05
CA ASN A 250 11.84 1.49 5.48
C ASN A 250 13.26 2.08 5.72
N ILE A 251 13.58 3.16 5.00
CA ILE A 251 14.92 3.75 4.89
C ILE A 251 15.49 4.28 6.22
N LYS A 252 14.64 4.38 7.25
CA LYS A 252 15.03 4.62 8.64
C LYS A 252 16.07 3.60 9.12
N TYR A 253 15.96 2.34 8.68
CA TYR A 253 16.92 1.31 9.03
C TYR A 253 18.29 1.64 8.45
N ASP A 254 18.38 1.89 7.14
CA ASP A 254 19.61 2.24 6.43
C ASP A 254 20.26 3.51 6.97
N LEU A 255 19.44 4.52 7.30
CA LEU A 255 19.89 5.76 7.96
C LEU A 255 20.66 5.45 9.25
N THR A 256 20.16 4.51 10.05
CA THR A 256 20.79 4.11 11.33
C THR A 256 22.08 3.32 11.07
N ILE A 257 22.06 2.39 10.11
CA ILE A 257 23.25 1.61 9.73
C ILE A 257 24.36 2.54 9.26
N PHE A 258 24.08 3.46 8.33
CA PHE A 258 25.09 4.42 7.88
C PHE A 258 25.61 5.31 9.00
N ALA A 259 24.74 5.70 9.96
CA ALA A 259 25.14 6.48 11.12
C ALA A 259 26.16 5.75 12.02
N ASN A 260 26.05 4.41 12.17
CA ASN A 260 27.02 3.60 12.90
C ASN A 260 28.44 3.69 12.30
N TYR A 261 28.54 3.98 11.00
CA TYR A 261 29.80 4.18 10.28
C TYR A 261 30.15 5.67 10.06
N GLY A 262 29.48 6.59 10.78
CA GLY A 262 29.76 8.02 10.70
C GLY A 262 29.33 8.67 9.37
N ILE A 263 28.32 8.12 8.72
CA ILE A 263 27.72 8.61 7.47
C ILE A 263 26.27 9.02 7.75
N GLY A 264 26.00 10.33 7.78
CA GLY A 264 24.63 10.83 7.91
C GLY A 264 23.94 10.94 6.55
N LEU A 265 23.39 9.84 6.03
CA LEU A 265 22.72 9.77 4.72
C LEU A 265 21.78 10.97 4.50
N GLN A 266 21.98 11.70 3.39
CA GLN A 266 21.22 12.89 3.01
C GLN A 266 20.49 12.67 1.70
N GLY A 267 19.45 13.46 1.43
CA GLY A 267 18.74 13.42 0.15
C GLY A 267 17.72 12.29 0.05
N VAL A 268 17.31 11.68 1.18
CA VAL A 268 16.15 10.78 1.22
C VAL A 268 14.93 11.55 0.74
N ALA A 269 14.39 11.14 -0.41
CA ALA A 269 13.24 11.77 -1.05
C ALA A 269 11.99 10.92 -0.93
N PHE A 270 12.16 9.59 -0.95
CA PHE A 270 11.07 8.63 -1.02
C PHE A 270 11.34 7.44 -0.09
N ASP A 271 10.28 6.94 0.54
CA ASP A 271 10.28 5.67 1.27
C ASP A 271 9.06 4.87 0.82
N THR A 272 9.28 3.75 0.12
CA THR A 272 8.21 2.96 -0.51
C THR A 272 7.22 2.39 0.51
N MET A 273 7.65 2.17 1.76
CA MET A 273 6.76 1.76 2.83
C MET A 273 5.78 2.88 3.19
N ILE A 274 6.27 4.12 3.30
CA ILE A 274 5.46 5.29 3.63
C ILE A 274 4.57 5.69 2.45
N GLU A 275 5.08 5.64 1.22
CA GLU A 275 4.30 5.86 0.01
C GLU A 275 3.08 4.93 -0.02
N SER A 276 3.28 3.62 0.17
CA SER A 276 2.17 2.68 0.21
C SER A 276 1.23 2.92 1.39
N TYR A 277 1.76 3.25 2.57
CA TYR A 277 0.93 3.56 3.75
C TYR A 277 0.02 4.77 3.51
N THR A 278 0.54 5.82 2.88
CA THR A 278 -0.25 7.03 2.58
C THR A 278 -1.31 6.78 1.51
N GLN A 279 -1.07 5.85 0.58
CA GLN A 279 -2.07 5.47 -0.42
C GLN A 279 -3.18 4.59 0.20
N ASN A 280 -2.82 3.60 1.02
CA ASN A 280 -3.79 2.74 1.70
C ASN A 280 -3.22 2.17 3.01
N SER A 281 -3.59 2.78 4.13
CA SER A 281 -3.05 2.43 5.45
C SER A 281 -3.49 1.08 6.03
N THR A 282 -4.40 0.35 5.37
CA THR A 282 -5.01 -0.87 5.93
C THR A 282 -4.31 -2.17 5.53
N GLY A 283 -3.36 -2.09 4.60
CA GLY A 283 -2.63 -3.23 4.06
C GLY A 283 -1.31 -3.55 4.77
N ARG A 284 -0.67 -4.63 4.34
CA ARG A 284 0.75 -4.87 4.64
C ARG A 284 1.61 -4.06 3.67
N HIS A 285 2.71 -3.51 4.19
CA HIS A 285 3.62 -2.60 3.48
C HIS A 285 5.07 -3.11 3.43
N ASN A 286 5.29 -4.41 3.59
CA ASN A 286 6.61 -5.00 3.36
C ASN A 286 6.86 -5.17 1.85
N MET A 287 8.13 -5.30 1.45
CA MET A 287 8.50 -5.27 0.04
C MET A 287 7.87 -6.39 -0.79
N ASP A 288 7.76 -7.60 -0.24
CA ASP A 288 7.18 -8.76 -0.94
C ASP A 288 5.71 -8.51 -1.30
N ASP A 289 4.92 -8.04 -0.33
CA ASP A 289 3.51 -7.72 -0.53
C ASP A 289 3.32 -6.54 -1.50
N LEU A 290 4.24 -5.55 -1.48
CA LEU A 290 4.22 -4.41 -2.39
C LEU A 290 4.58 -4.81 -3.82
N ALA A 291 5.63 -5.61 -4.00
CA ALA A 291 6.03 -6.12 -5.30
C ALA A 291 4.92 -6.97 -5.93
N ALA A 292 4.31 -7.87 -5.16
CA ALA A 292 3.19 -8.68 -5.63
C ALA A 292 1.94 -7.85 -5.98
N ARG A 293 1.73 -6.70 -5.33
CA ARG A 293 0.57 -5.84 -5.59
C ARG A 293 0.75 -4.99 -6.84
N TYR A 294 1.91 -4.35 -7.00
CA TYR A 294 2.11 -3.34 -8.05
C TYR A 294 2.90 -3.85 -9.27
N TRP A 295 3.54 -5.02 -9.19
CA TRP A 295 4.45 -5.54 -10.21
C TRP A 295 4.22 -7.03 -10.57
N ALA A 296 3.07 -7.61 -10.20
CA ALA A 296 2.65 -8.96 -10.60
C ALA A 296 1.84 -8.98 -11.89
#